data_AF-A0A7K9X638-F1
#
_entry.id   AF-A0A7K9X638-F1
#
_cell.length_a   1.000
_cell.length_b   1.000
_cell.length_c   1.000
_cell.angle_alpha   90.00
_cell.angle_beta   90.00
_cell.angle_gamma   90.00
#
_symmetry.space_group_name_H-M   'P 1'
#
loop_
_entity.id
_entity.type
_entity.pdbx_description
1 polymer ?
#
loop_
_entity_poly.entity_id
_entity_poly.type
_entity_poly.pdbx_seq_one_letter_code
_entity_poly.pdbx_strand_id
1 'polypeptide(L)'
;QVFQDYGFHPLVQRWIIGQCLCMDERTVSSYGIRRDGDTAYLYLLSAKMAELTEQRYEEDQAQVMLSSTSSHSDSERRRYSTLPSTSPKRGWGNEAGRKMDIGEISQHLDALQIGDLSSAQPRPAAASLPSPVQAGWSCPKCTFINKPTRPGCEMCSTDRPDDYVVPGSYKPDETELWRLQQEQEGILQYQQVRG
;
A
#
# COMPACT_ATOMS: atom_id res chain seq x y z
N GLN A 1 4.00 15.01 -5.44
CA GLN A 1 3.95 13.72 -4.69
C GLN A 1 3.81 12.62 -5.73
N VAL A 2 4.41 11.43 -5.58
CA VAL A 2 4.45 10.39 -6.64
C VAL A 2 3.09 10.10 -7.29
N PHE A 3 2.01 10.08 -6.51
CA PHE A 3 0.65 9.91 -7.04
C PHE A 3 0.22 11.07 -7.96
N GLN A 4 0.47 12.31 -7.55
CA GLN A 4 0.14 13.51 -8.33
C GLN A 4 1.03 13.66 -9.57
N ASP A 5 2.31 13.30 -9.46
CA ASP A 5 3.31 13.55 -10.50
C ASP A 5 3.33 12.45 -11.57
N TYR A 6 3.02 11.20 -11.18
CA TYR A 6 3.14 10.02 -12.05
C TYR A 6 1.87 9.16 -12.12
N GLY A 7 0.82 9.47 -11.36
CA GLY A 7 -0.44 8.73 -11.38
C GLY A 7 -0.41 7.38 -10.62
N PHE A 8 0.68 7.04 -9.93
CA PHE A 8 0.74 5.80 -9.16
C PHE A 8 0.07 5.96 -7.80
N HIS A 9 -1.08 5.34 -7.62
CA HIS A 9 -1.85 5.41 -6.36
C HIS A 9 -1.03 4.88 -5.15
N PRO A 10 -1.13 5.47 -3.95
CA PRO A 10 -0.35 5.02 -2.79
C PRO A 10 -0.48 3.52 -2.48
N LEU A 11 -1.66 2.92 -2.69
CA LEU A 11 -1.87 1.48 -2.47
C LEU A 11 -1.01 0.56 -3.36
N VAL A 12 -0.66 1.00 -4.57
CA VAL A 12 0.20 0.21 -5.47
C VAL A 12 1.68 0.45 -5.24
N GLN A 13 2.04 1.48 -4.47
CA GLN A 13 3.43 1.85 -4.23
C GLN A 13 4.05 0.98 -3.14
N ARG A 14 5.24 0.45 -3.42
CA ARG A 14 6.04 -0.19 -2.39
C ARG A 14 7.50 0.25 -2.46
N TRP A 15 7.91 0.91 -1.39
CA TRP A 15 9.21 1.55 -1.28
C TRP A 15 10.24 0.58 -0.70
N ILE A 16 11.44 0.56 -1.30
CA ILE A 16 12.61 -0.15 -0.81
C ILE A 16 13.70 0.88 -0.55
N ILE A 17 14.15 0.96 0.69
CA ILE A 17 15.26 1.84 1.12
C ILE A 17 16.20 1.00 1.96
N GLY A 18 17.50 1.04 1.67
CA GLY A 18 18.50 0.30 2.44
C GLY A 18 18.29 -1.21 2.46
N GLN A 19 17.78 -1.79 1.36
CA GLN A 19 17.41 -3.21 1.23
C GLN A 19 16.21 -3.66 2.09
N CYS A 20 15.41 -2.71 2.62
CA CYS A 20 14.23 -3.03 3.41
C CYS A 20 12.97 -2.45 2.77
N LEU A 21 11.83 -3.18 2.87
CA LEU A 21 10.53 -2.61 2.51
C LEU A 21 10.10 -1.60 3.57
N CYS A 22 9.74 -0.42 3.10
CA CYS A 22 9.31 0.65 3.98
C CYS A 22 7.88 0.46 4.47
N MET A 23 7.63 1.02 5.64
CA MET A 23 6.34 1.08 6.32
C MET A 23 6.07 2.55 6.67
N ASP A 24 4.81 2.95 6.61
CA ASP A 24 4.39 4.35 6.74
C ASP A 24 4.64 4.93 8.15
N GLU A 25 4.71 4.07 9.16
CA GLU A 25 4.89 4.45 10.57
C GLU A 25 6.33 4.84 10.93
N ARG A 26 7.29 4.56 10.04
CA ARG A 26 8.72 4.80 10.28
C ARG A 26 9.21 6.00 9.47
N THR A 27 10.12 6.77 10.06
CA THR A 27 10.76 7.88 9.35
C THR A 27 11.73 7.38 8.30
N VAL A 28 11.90 8.14 7.22
CA VAL A 28 12.86 7.81 6.15
C VAL A 28 14.29 7.69 6.67
N SER A 29 14.65 8.48 7.70
CA SER A 29 15.96 8.41 8.36
C SER A 29 16.25 7.06 9.01
N SER A 30 15.23 6.36 9.49
CA SER A 30 15.37 5.01 10.07
C SER A 30 15.76 3.96 9.03
N TYR A 31 15.49 4.22 7.75
CA TYR A 31 15.89 3.37 6.63
C TYR A 31 17.24 3.77 6.01
N GLY A 32 17.90 4.80 6.57
CA GLY A 32 19.24 5.20 6.15
C GLY A 32 19.32 6.37 5.18
N ILE A 33 18.21 7.05 4.87
CA ILE A 33 18.26 8.33 4.16
C ILE A 33 18.74 9.43 5.11
N ARG A 34 19.91 9.99 4.83
CA ARG A 34 20.64 10.97 5.66
C ARG A 34 21.03 12.22 4.89
N ARG A 35 21.17 12.13 3.56
CA ARG A 35 21.61 13.23 2.71
C ARG A 35 21.05 13.13 1.30
N ASP A 36 21.14 14.23 0.59
CA ASP A 36 20.85 14.29 -0.84
C ASP A 36 21.77 13.31 -1.59
N GLY A 37 21.17 12.58 -2.53
CA GLY A 37 21.84 11.51 -3.27
C GLY A 37 21.66 10.11 -2.68
N ASP A 38 21.10 9.98 -1.47
CA ASP A 38 20.69 8.66 -0.97
C ASP A 38 19.50 8.13 -1.80
N THR A 39 19.56 6.85 -2.17
CA THR A 39 18.64 6.26 -3.14
C THR A 39 17.49 5.52 -2.46
N ALA A 40 16.28 5.72 -2.98
CA ALA A 40 15.12 4.89 -2.73
C ALA A 40 14.66 4.25 -4.03
N TYR A 41 14.17 3.01 -3.95
CA TYR A 41 13.57 2.32 -5.07
C TYR A 41 12.07 2.19 -4.83
N LEU A 42 11.28 2.35 -5.90
CA LEU A 42 9.85 2.11 -5.89
C LEU A 42 9.56 0.94 -6.82
N TYR A 43 8.90 -0.09 -6.32
CA TYR A 43 8.26 -1.08 -7.18
C TYR A 43 6.74 -0.92 -7.10
N LEU A 44 6.09 -1.27 -8.20
CA LEU A 44 4.65 -1.11 -8.36
C LEU A 44 3.98 -2.47 -8.34
N LEU A 45 2.92 -2.56 -7.54
CA LEU A 45 1.97 -3.64 -7.63
C LEU A 45 0.96 -3.38 -8.74
N SER A 46 0.37 -4.45 -9.27
CA SER A 46 -0.83 -4.32 -10.08
C SER A 46 -2.00 -3.84 -9.22
N ALA A 47 -2.95 -3.13 -9.83
CA ALA A 47 -4.16 -2.68 -9.14
C ALA A 47 -4.88 -3.84 -8.44
N LYS A 48 -4.95 -5.01 -9.08
CA LYS A 48 -5.54 -6.22 -8.52
C LYS A 48 -4.84 -6.70 -7.23
N MET A 49 -3.51 -6.69 -7.21
CA MET A 49 -2.74 -7.15 -6.03
C MET A 49 -2.83 -6.16 -4.87
N ALA A 50 -3.06 -4.88 -5.17
CA ALA A 50 -3.24 -3.82 -4.19
C ALA A 50 -4.71 -3.61 -3.77
N GLU A 51 -5.64 -4.43 -4.27
CA GLU A 51 -7.09 -4.29 -4.05
C GLU A 51 -7.62 -2.88 -4.40
N LEU A 52 -6.99 -2.23 -5.37
CA LEU A 52 -7.37 -0.89 -5.84
C LEU A 52 -8.45 -0.99 -6.91
N THR A 53 -9.64 -0.48 -6.61
CA THR A 53 -10.74 -0.36 -7.58
C THR A 53 -10.60 0.92 -8.40
N GLU A 54 -11.19 0.90 -9.61
CA GLU A 54 -11.23 2.06 -10.51
C GLU A 54 -11.96 3.25 -9.86
N GLN A 55 -13.13 2.99 -9.27
CA GLN A 55 -13.89 4.02 -8.54
C GLN A 55 -13.03 4.69 -7.45
N ARG A 56 -12.31 3.90 -6.65
CA ARG A 56 -11.47 4.45 -5.58
C ARG A 56 -10.36 5.33 -6.12
N TYR A 57 -9.74 4.90 -7.22
CA TYR A 57 -8.71 5.67 -7.89
C TYR A 57 -9.24 7.02 -8.40
N GLU A 58 -10.40 7.03 -9.04
CA GLU A 58 -11.03 8.25 -9.57
C GLU A 58 -11.41 9.23 -8.44
N GLU A 59 -11.98 8.72 -7.35
CA GLU A 59 -12.33 9.52 -6.17
C GLU A 59 -11.09 10.19 -5.55
N ASP A 60 -10.02 9.41 -5.28
CA ASP A 60 -8.79 9.92 -4.68
C ASP A 60 -8.05 10.87 -5.66
N GLN A 61 -8.10 10.61 -6.98
CA GLN A 61 -7.56 11.51 -7.99
C GLN A 61 -8.31 12.85 -8.04
N ALA A 62 -9.64 12.82 -8.01
CA ALA A 62 -10.48 14.02 -7.97
C ALA A 62 -10.21 14.84 -6.70
N GLN A 63 -10.03 14.18 -5.56
CA GLN A 63 -9.70 14.83 -4.29
C GLN A 63 -8.38 15.60 -4.35
N VAL A 64 -7.34 15.02 -4.97
CA VAL A 64 -6.03 15.68 -5.17
C VAL A 64 -6.13 16.87 -6.13
N MET A 65 -6.97 16.79 -7.17
CA MET A 65 -7.19 17.93 -8.07
C MET A 65 -7.93 19.08 -7.37
N LEU A 66 -8.93 18.77 -6.54
CA LEU A 66 -9.69 19.78 -5.79
C LEU A 66 -8.83 20.49 -4.75
N SER A 67 -7.99 19.77 -4.01
CA SER A 67 -7.06 20.38 -3.04
C SER A 67 -6.02 21.29 -3.71
N SER A 68 -5.66 21.03 -4.96
CA SER A 68 -4.73 21.87 -5.73
C SER A 68 -5.33 23.22 -6.18
N THR A 69 -6.66 23.32 -6.35
CA THR A 69 -7.31 24.58 -6.78
C THR A 69 -7.67 25.51 -5.61
N SER A 70 -7.82 24.97 -4.40
CA SER A 70 -8.11 25.76 -3.20
C SER A 70 -6.93 26.57 -2.67
N SER A 71 -5.70 26.29 -3.15
CA SER A 71 -4.49 27.04 -2.79
C SER A 71 -4.19 28.23 -3.70
N HIS A 72 -4.92 28.41 -4.81
CA HIS A 72 -4.74 29.53 -5.73
C HIS A 72 -5.89 30.56 -5.63
N SER A 73 -5.65 31.60 -4.82
CA SER A 73 -6.31 32.91 -4.81
C SER A 73 -7.81 33.00 -4.47
N ASP A 74 -8.14 33.12 -3.18
CA ASP A 74 -9.39 33.77 -2.74
C ASP A 74 -9.30 35.30 -2.80
N SER A 75 -8.63 35.86 -3.82
CA SER A 75 -8.34 37.30 -3.87
C SER A 75 -8.72 38.01 -5.17
N GLU A 76 -8.99 37.30 -6.28
CA GLU A 76 -9.27 37.98 -7.56
C GLU A 76 -10.67 37.77 -8.13
N ARG A 77 -11.49 36.86 -7.60
CA ARG A 77 -12.83 36.61 -8.17
C ARG A 77 -13.90 37.65 -7.82
N ARG A 78 -13.55 38.67 -7.01
CA ARG A 78 -14.51 39.66 -6.48
C ARG A 78 -14.52 41.02 -7.22
N ARG A 79 -13.81 41.18 -8.35
CA ARG A 79 -13.67 42.50 -9.02
C ARG A 79 -14.27 42.63 -10.42
N TYR A 80 -15.14 41.73 -10.86
CA TYR A 80 -15.82 41.88 -12.16
C TYR A 80 -17.13 41.10 -12.19
N SER A 81 -18.09 41.54 -11.38
CA SER A 81 -19.49 41.21 -11.62
C SER A 81 -20.27 42.51 -11.70
N THR A 82 -20.43 43.01 -12.92
CA THR A 82 -21.38 44.08 -13.26
C THR A 82 -22.61 43.44 -13.89
N LEU A 83 -23.52 42.90 -13.08
CA LEU A 83 -24.90 42.67 -13.53
C LEU A 83 -25.90 43.02 -12.42
N PRO A 84 -27.04 43.66 -12.75
CA PRO A 84 -27.99 44.19 -11.77
C PRO A 84 -29.00 43.13 -11.32
N SER A 85 -29.39 43.25 -10.05
CA SER A 85 -30.45 42.47 -9.40
C SER A 85 -31.79 43.18 -9.56
N THR A 86 -32.81 42.51 -10.12
CA THR A 86 -34.24 42.72 -9.76
C THR A 86 -35.09 41.50 -10.10
N SER A 87 -36.06 41.24 -9.23
CA SER A 87 -36.91 40.05 -9.03
C SER A 87 -38.23 40.08 -9.89
N PRO A 88 -39.26 39.20 -9.69
CA PRO A 88 -39.82 38.35 -10.76
C PRO A 88 -41.34 38.53 -11.05
N LYS A 89 -41.88 38.02 -12.20
CA LYS A 89 -43.24 37.41 -12.31
C LYS A 89 -43.65 36.88 -13.71
N ARG A 90 -44.17 35.64 -13.70
CA ARG A 90 -45.31 35.02 -14.42
C ARG A 90 -45.40 34.99 -15.97
N GLY A 91 -45.60 33.76 -16.50
CA GLY A 91 -46.78 33.41 -17.30
C GLY A 91 -46.59 32.56 -18.58
N TRP A 92 -47.21 31.36 -18.57
CA TRP A 92 -47.81 30.59 -19.69
C TRP A 92 -46.95 29.65 -20.59
N GLY A 93 -47.25 28.34 -20.54
CA GLY A 93 -47.56 27.55 -21.76
C GLY A 93 -46.65 26.39 -22.22
N ASN A 94 -47.00 25.16 -21.82
CA ASN A 94 -46.96 23.83 -22.49
C ASN A 94 -45.74 23.22 -23.24
N GLU A 95 -45.41 21.99 -22.76
CA GLU A 95 -45.08 20.70 -23.44
C GLU A 95 -43.87 20.62 -24.41
N ALA A 96 -43.04 19.58 -24.47
CA ALA A 96 -42.94 18.24 -23.88
C ALA A 96 -41.45 17.79 -23.97
N GLY A 97 -40.99 16.87 -23.11
CA GLY A 97 -39.66 16.25 -23.32
C GLY A 97 -39.02 15.54 -22.14
N ARG A 98 -39.57 14.36 -21.79
CA ARG A 98 -38.90 13.21 -21.11
C ARG A 98 -38.18 13.50 -19.78
N LYS A 99 -38.92 13.37 -18.68
CA LYS A 99 -38.37 13.00 -17.37
C LYS A 99 -38.04 11.50 -17.39
N MET A 100 -36.81 11.14 -17.03
CA MET A 100 -36.40 9.75 -16.82
C MET A 100 -36.90 9.33 -15.43
N ASP A 101 -37.70 8.28 -15.38
CA ASP A 101 -38.42 7.82 -14.19
C ASP A 101 -37.51 6.90 -13.35
N ILE A 102 -37.41 7.19 -12.05
CA ILE A 102 -36.53 6.51 -11.08
C ILE A 102 -36.94 5.03 -10.87
N GLY A 103 -38.11 4.61 -11.37
CA GLY A 103 -38.60 3.24 -11.29
C GLY A 103 -37.92 2.21 -12.20
N GLU A 104 -37.24 2.62 -13.28
CA GLU A 104 -36.61 1.67 -14.23
C GLU A 104 -35.33 1.00 -13.67
N ILE A 105 -34.67 1.61 -12.68
CA ILE A 105 -33.43 1.07 -12.08
C ILE A 105 -33.72 -0.20 -11.26
N SER A 106 -34.91 -0.30 -10.68
CA SER A 106 -35.28 -1.46 -9.85
C SER A 106 -35.58 -2.72 -10.68
N GLN A 107 -36.01 -2.57 -11.93
CA GLN A 107 -36.32 -3.72 -12.81
C GLN A 107 -35.08 -4.29 -13.51
N HIS A 108 -33.97 -3.55 -13.56
CA HIS A 108 -32.72 -4.06 -14.13
C HIS A 108 -31.90 -4.92 -13.14
N LEU A 109 -32.17 -4.80 -11.83
CA LEU A 109 -31.45 -5.52 -10.79
C LEU A 109 -32.02 -6.92 -10.48
N ASP A 110 -33.21 -7.27 -10.97
CA ASP A 110 -33.80 -8.61 -10.82
C ASP A 110 -33.53 -9.56 -12.02
N ALA A 111 -32.87 -9.07 -13.09
CA ALA A 111 -32.65 -9.84 -14.32
C ALA A 111 -31.33 -10.66 -14.35
N LEU A 112 -30.51 -10.62 -13.29
CA LEU A 112 -29.25 -11.37 -13.19
C LEU A 112 -29.29 -12.51 -12.14
N GLN A 113 -30.42 -13.20 -12.02
CA GLN A 113 -30.45 -14.49 -11.34
C GLN A 113 -29.78 -15.57 -12.20
N ILE A 114 -28.49 -15.80 -11.99
CA ILE A 114 -27.90 -17.13 -12.09
C ILE A 114 -27.17 -17.43 -10.79
N GLY A 115 -27.83 -18.24 -9.97
CA GLY A 115 -27.26 -18.80 -8.76
C GLY A 115 -26.25 -19.91 -9.03
N ASP A 116 -25.50 -20.18 -7.96
CA ASP A 116 -24.89 -21.44 -7.55
C ASP A 116 -23.87 -22.13 -8.48
N LEU A 117 -22.59 -21.84 -8.22
CA LEU A 117 -21.49 -22.80 -8.38
C LEU A 117 -20.70 -22.86 -7.06
N SER A 118 -21.39 -23.18 -5.97
CA SER A 118 -20.77 -23.76 -4.79
C SER A 118 -20.40 -25.22 -5.09
N SER A 119 -19.23 -25.45 -5.70
CA SER A 119 -18.38 -26.63 -5.45
C SER A 119 -17.14 -26.57 -6.35
N ALA A 120 -16.03 -26.04 -5.83
CA ALA A 120 -14.72 -26.28 -6.40
C ALA A 120 -13.79 -26.71 -5.28
N GLN A 121 -13.55 -28.02 -5.21
CA GLN A 121 -12.59 -28.64 -4.31
C GLN A 121 -11.18 -28.04 -4.52
N PRO A 122 -10.34 -27.96 -3.45
CA PRO A 122 -8.94 -27.62 -3.60
C PRO A 122 -8.23 -28.73 -4.39
N ARG A 123 -7.78 -28.41 -5.59
CA ARG A 123 -6.90 -29.29 -6.38
C ARG A 123 -5.51 -29.23 -5.72
N PRO A 124 -4.91 -30.37 -5.30
CA PRO A 124 -3.59 -30.35 -4.69
C PRO A 124 -2.57 -29.88 -5.73
N ALA A 125 -1.90 -28.78 -5.40
CA ALA A 125 -0.73 -28.31 -6.14
C ALA A 125 0.29 -29.45 -6.17
N ALA A 126 0.71 -29.80 -7.38
CA ALA A 126 1.73 -30.80 -7.62
C ALA A 126 2.96 -30.50 -6.75
N ALA A 127 3.40 -31.51 -6.00
CA ALA A 127 4.60 -31.48 -5.21
C ALA A 127 5.79 -31.15 -6.12
N SER A 128 6.19 -29.89 -6.08
CA SER A 128 7.52 -29.49 -6.50
C SER A 128 8.48 -30.15 -5.52
N LEU A 129 9.45 -30.89 -6.06
CA LEU A 129 10.53 -31.53 -5.32
C LEU A 129 11.05 -30.60 -4.21
N PRO A 130 11.25 -31.08 -2.97
CA PRO A 130 11.77 -30.23 -1.91
C PRO A 130 13.20 -29.85 -2.27
N SER A 131 13.39 -28.63 -2.78
CA SER A 131 14.62 -27.90 -2.48
C SER A 131 14.80 -27.94 -0.96
N PRO A 132 16.03 -28.14 -0.44
CA PRO A 132 16.24 -28.28 1.00
C PRO A 132 15.52 -27.14 1.69
N VAL A 133 14.48 -27.50 2.44
CA VAL A 133 13.59 -26.57 3.11
C VAL A 133 14.48 -25.60 3.85
N GLN A 134 14.48 -24.33 3.45
CA GLN A 134 15.19 -23.29 4.18
C GLN A 134 14.50 -23.22 5.54
N ALA A 135 15.05 -23.95 6.52
CA ALA A 135 14.58 -23.90 7.89
C ALA A 135 14.62 -22.43 8.30
N GLY A 136 13.48 -21.90 8.74
CA GLY A 136 13.27 -20.48 8.94
C GLY A 136 11.94 -20.22 9.64
N TRP A 137 11.64 -18.95 9.93
CA TRP A 137 10.37 -18.53 10.49
C TRP A 137 9.59 -17.68 9.49
N SER A 138 8.31 -17.98 9.33
CA SER A 138 7.41 -17.21 8.47
C SER A 138 7.01 -15.92 9.18
N CYS A 139 7.19 -14.79 8.51
CA CYS A 139 6.79 -13.50 9.07
C CYS A 139 5.26 -13.43 9.21
N PRO A 140 4.72 -13.11 10.40
CA PRO A 140 3.26 -13.02 10.60
C PRO A 140 2.63 -11.86 9.83
N LYS A 141 3.42 -10.86 9.40
CA LYS A 141 2.95 -9.69 8.65
C LYS A 141 3.00 -9.86 7.14
N CYS A 142 4.10 -10.39 6.60
CA CYS A 142 4.35 -10.41 5.16
C CYS A 142 4.72 -11.79 4.60
N THR A 143 4.57 -12.85 5.40
CA THR A 143 4.76 -14.27 5.05
C THR A 143 6.13 -14.70 4.51
N PHE A 144 7.10 -13.76 4.45
CA PHE A 144 8.47 -14.05 4.06
C PHE A 144 9.12 -15.02 5.06
N ILE A 145 9.83 -16.03 4.54
CA ILE A 145 10.56 -17.02 5.35
C ILE A 145 11.95 -16.47 5.67
N ASN A 146 12.14 -16.07 6.92
CA ASN A 146 13.40 -15.51 7.40
C ASN A 146 14.35 -16.60 7.87
N LYS A 147 15.66 -16.32 7.83
CA LYS A 147 16.67 -17.19 8.45
C LYS A 147 16.40 -17.37 9.95
N PRO A 148 16.64 -18.55 10.54
CA PRO A 148 16.31 -18.86 11.92
C PRO A 148 16.87 -17.86 12.94
N THR A 149 18.11 -17.39 12.76
CA THR A 149 18.75 -16.50 13.74
C THR A 149 18.33 -15.03 13.63
N ARG A 150 17.52 -14.64 12.63
CA ARG A 150 17.11 -13.24 12.44
C ARG A 150 16.12 -12.82 13.54
N PRO A 151 16.41 -11.76 14.32
CA PRO A 151 15.49 -11.27 15.35
C PRO A 151 14.28 -10.53 14.77
N GLY A 152 14.37 -10.02 13.53
CA GLY A 152 13.29 -9.36 12.83
C GLY A 152 13.28 -9.69 11.34
N CYS A 153 12.14 -9.46 10.70
CA CYS A 153 11.91 -9.86 9.32
C CYS A 153 12.78 -9.06 8.37
N GLU A 154 13.45 -9.73 7.44
CA GLU A 154 14.30 -9.08 6.43
C GLU A 154 13.50 -8.16 5.52
N MET A 155 12.26 -8.54 5.21
CA MET A 155 11.41 -7.77 4.29
C MET A 155 10.79 -6.56 4.96
N CYS A 156 10.13 -6.73 6.11
CA CYS A 156 9.32 -5.67 6.73
C CYS A 156 9.77 -5.25 8.14
N SER A 157 10.79 -5.90 8.70
CA SER A 157 11.29 -5.68 10.06
C SER A 157 10.30 -6.02 11.18
N THR A 158 9.20 -6.74 10.89
CA THR A 158 8.34 -7.30 11.93
C THR A 158 9.15 -8.26 12.79
N ASP A 159 9.02 -8.17 14.11
CA ASP A 159 9.76 -9.03 15.04
C ASP A 159 9.50 -10.51 14.79
N ARG A 160 10.51 -11.32 15.10
CA ARG A 160 10.37 -12.78 15.12
C ARG A 160 9.37 -13.17 16.22
N PRO A 161 8.46 -14.13 15.97
CA PRO A 161 7.57 -14.63 17.01
C PRO A 161 8.35 -15.10 18.25
N ASP A 162 7.88 -14.72 19.44
CA ASP A 162 8.55 -15.02 20.71
C ASP A 162 8.63 -16.53 21.02
N ASP A 163 7.70 -17.31 20.47
CA ASP A 163 7.61 -18.77 20.62
C ASP A 163 8.50 -19.53 19.62
N TYR A 164 9.10 -18.85 18.64
CA TYR A 164 9.99 -19.49 17.68
C TYR A 164 11.37 -19.78 18.29
N VAL A 165 11.78 -21.05 18.23
CA VAL A 165 13.10 -21.51 18.67
C VAL A 165 13.95 -21.85 17.45
N VAL A 166 15.19 -21.35 17.43
CA VAL A 166 16.18 -21.71 16.40
C VAL A 166 16.47 -23.20 16.49
N PRO A 167 16.25 -24.00 15.42
CA PRO A 167 16.53 -25.43 15.46
C PRO A 167 18.02 -25.70 15.71
N GLY A 168 18.35 -26.59 16.65
CA GLY A 168 19.75 -26.91 16.98
C GLY A 168 20.54 -27.59 15.85
N SER A 169 19.85 -28.15 14.84
CA SER A 169 20.47 -28.70 13.63
C SER A 169 20.78 -27.66 12.56
N TYR A 170 20.36 -26.41 12.77
CA TYR A 170 20.58 -25.33 11.81
C TYR A 170 22.07 -24.97 11.72
N LYS A 171 22.56 -24.87 10.49
CA LYS A 171 23.92 -24.39 10.20
C LYS A 171 23.81 -23.06 9.46
N PRO A 172 24.14 -21.94 10.10
CA PRO A 172 24.24 -20.64 9.44
C PRO A 172 25.22 -20.70 8.25
N ASP A 173 24.91 -19.97 7.17
CA ASP A 173 25.84 -19.80 6.06
C ASP A 173 26.93 -18.76 6.37
N GLU A 174 27.95 -18.65 5.52
CA GLU A 174 29.08 -17.74 5.72
C GLU A 174 28.66 -16.29 5.96
N THR A 175 27.63 -15.82 5.24
CA THR A 175 27.12 -14.45 5.38
C THR A 175 26.45 -14.24 6.73
N GLU A 176 25.65 -15.21 7.19
CA GLU A 176 25.01 -15.15 8.50
C GLU A 176 26.01 -15.29 9.65
N LEU A 177 27.03 -16.13 9.50
CA LEU A 177 28.13 -16.27 10.47
C LEU A 177 28.86 -14.93 10.65
N TRP A 178 29.21 -14.26 9.55
CA TRP A 178 29.88 -12.96 9.62
C TRP A 178 29.01 -11.92 10.34
N ARG A 179 27.70 -11.90 10.03
CA ARG A 179 26.74 -11.02 10.71
C ARG A 179 26.68 -11.28 12.22
N LEU A 180 26.59 -12.55 12.63
CA LEU A 180 26.53 -12.95 14.04
C LEU A 180 27.81 -12.57 14.79
N GLN A 181 28.97 -12.76 14.15
CA GLN A 181 30.26 -12.38 14.72
C GLN A 181 30.35 -10.86 14.96
N GLN A 182 29.97 -10.05 13.97
CA GLN A 182 29.96 -8.59 14.12
C GLN A 182 29.03 -8.12 15.24
N GLU A 183 27.87 -8.75 15.39
CA GLU A 183 26.92 -8.45 16.49
C GLU A 183 27.54 -8.75 17.85
N GLN A 184 28.19 -9.91 18.00
CA GLN A 184 28.87 -10.31 19.23
C GLN A 184 30.03 -9.34 19.58
N GLU A 185 30.85 -8.99 18.60
CA GLU A 185 31.94 -8.03 18.78
C GLU A 185 31.42 -6.65 19.21
N GLY A 186 30.33 -6.18 18.60
CA GLY A 186 29.66 -4.93 18.98
C GLY A 186 29.13 -4.94 20.42
N ILE A 187 28.53 -6.05 20.86
CA ILE A 187 28.05 -6.21 22.25
C ILE A 187 29.21 -6.14 23.24
N LEU A 188 30.33 -6.81 22.95
CA LEU A 188 31.51 -6.80 23.82
C LEU A 188 32.12 -5.39 23.93
N GLN A 189 32.22 -4.67 22.81
CA GLN A 189 32.71 -3.29 22.79
C GLN A 189 31.80 -2.37 23.63
N TYR A 190 30.49 -2.50 23.50
CA TYR A 190 29.54 -1.71 24.29
C TYR A 190 29.69 -1.97 25.80
N GLN A 191 29.89 -3.22 26.21
CA GLN A 191 30.10 -3.57 27.62
C GLN A 191 31.40 -2.98 28.18
N GLN A 192 32.49 -2.94 27.39
CA GLN A 192 33.77 -2.37 27.82
C GLN A 192 33.72 -0.87 28.06
N VAL A 193 32.91 -0.12 27.29
CA VAL A 193 32.77 1.33 27.43
C VAL A 193 31.83 1.70 28.59
N ARG A 194 30.93 0.78 28.97
CA ARG A 194 29.93 1.01 30.03
C ARG A 194 30.41 0.60 31.43
N GLY A 195 31.51 -0.16 31.52
CA GLY A 195 32.19 -0.53 32.78
C GLY A 195 33.25 0.50 33.15
#